data_AF-A0A094RN46-F1
#
_entry.id   AF-A0A094RN46-F1
#
_cell.length_a   1.000
_cell.length_b   1.000
_cell.length_c   1.000
_cell.angle_alpha   90.00
_cell.angle_beta   90.00
_cell.angle_gamma   90.00
#
_symmetry.space_group_name_H-M   'P 1'
#
loop_
_entity.id
_entity.type
_entity.pdbx_description
1 polymer ?
#
loop_
_entity_poly.entity_id
_entity_poly.type
_entity_poly.pdbx_seq_one_letter_code
_entity_poly.pdbx_strand_id
1 'polypeptide(L)'
;MALELFKPFVMKRLVDQQLAQNIKSAKRMVERRRPQVWDVLEDVIKEHPVLLNRAPTLHRLGIQAFEPLLVEGKAIQLHPLVCTAFNADFDGDQMAVHLPLSVEAQAEARVLMLSANNILSPASGRPIVTPQQDLVIGGYYLTDQRDGSKGEGHVYRQLYEVVRALDSGDVALHAKIKIAERDENGKQIYVDTTPGRLLFEERLPAGFVKKFGHINDTLRKREFGVIVERLSDHFTKSEIALALDGIKDLCYRYATQSGLTVSVDDVKTPKAKRAILDDYEKQAEKVEQQFRRGIITDGERRQQEVRIWTDATADVQKAMETEFKALKYNPVDMMIGSGARGNMTQMRQIAGMRGLVANPRGDMIPRPIKSNFREGLETLEYFIATPGARKGLVDTALRTADSGYLTRRLHDV
;
A
#
# COMPACT_ATOMS: atom_id res chain seq x y z
N MET A 1 -5.57 -28.21 7.36
CA MET A 1 -6.77 -27.44 7.77
C MET A 1 -8.00 -27.87 6.98
N ALA A 2 -7.97 -27.78 5.64
CA ALA A 2 -9.10 -28.18 4.78
C ALA A 2 -9.65 -29.59 5.08
N LEU A 3 -8.79 -30.61 5.18
CA LEU A 3 -9.23 -31.98 5.46
C LEU A 3 -10.01 -32.12 6.79
N GLU A 4 -9.69 -31.33 7.82
CA GLU A 4 -10.42 -31.36 9.09
C GLU A 4 -11.75 -30.62 9.00
N LEU A 5 -11.79 -29.46 8.31
CA LEU A 5 -13.03 -28.70 8.10
C LEU A 5 -14.04 -29.46 7.24
N PHE A 6 -13.56 -30.08 6.15
CA PHE A 6 -14.39 -30.78 5.18
C PHE A 6 -14.56 -32.28 5.48
N LYS A 7 -14.10 -32.74 6.66
CA LYS A 7 -14.07 -34.17 7.03
C LYS A 7 -15.39 -34.90 6.81
N PRO A 8 -16.56 -34.38 7.23
CA PRO A 8 -17.84 -35.06 7.03
C PRO A 8 -18.20 -35.20 5.54
N PHE A 9 -17.91 -34.17 4.75
CA PHE A 9 -18.20 -34.14 3.31
C PHE A 9 -17.33 -35.12 2.54
N VAL A 10 -16.02 -35.16 2.85
CA VAL A 10 -15.09 -36.13 2.26
C VAL A 10 -15.49 -37.56 2.63
N MET A 11 -15.88 -37.81 3.89
CA MET A 11 -16.33 -39.14 4.32
C MET A 11 -17.58 -39.60 3.58
N LYS A 12 -18.56 -38.71 3.38
CA LYS A 12 -19.77 -39.02 2.60
C LYS A 12 -19.40 -39.31 1.14
N ARG A 13 -18.58 -38.46 0.53
CA ARG A 13 -18.20 -38.58 -0.89
C ARG A 13 -17.39 -39.85 -1.17
N LEU A 14 -16.52 -40.29 -0.24
CA LEU A 14 -15.80 -41.57 -0.34
C LEU A 14 -16.73 -42.79 -0.34
N VAL A 15 -17.85 -42.73 0.39
CA VAL A 15 -18.86 -43.81 0.40
C VAL A 15 -19.69 -43.75 -0.88
N ASP A 16 -20.11 -42.56 -1.31
CA ASP A 16 -20.88 -42.35 -2.54
C ASP A 16 -20.11 -42.84 -3.79
N GLN A 17 -18.79 -42.64 -3.83
CA GLN A 17 -17.90 -43.12 -4.90
C GLN A 17 -17.46 -44.59 -4.75
N GLN A 18 -18.00 -45.32 -3.77
CA GLN A 18 -17.65 -46.73 -3.48
C GLN A 18 -16.17 -46.98 -3.16
N LEU A 19 -15.40 -45.93 -2.86
CA LEU A 19 -14.00 -46.03 -2.40
C LEU A 19 -13.92 -46.55 -0.96
N ALA A 20 -14.99 -46.38 -0.18
CA ALA A 20 -15.15 -46.93 1.15
C ALA A 20 -16.50 -47.66 1.30
N GLN A 21 -16.48 -48.84 1.92
CA GLN A 21 -17.69 -49.65 2.12
C GLN A 21 -18.68 -49.03 3.14
N ASN A 22 -18.18 -48.29 4.13
CA ASN A 22 -19.01 -47.65 5.15
C ASN A 22 -18.30 -46.42 5.76
N ILE A 23 -19.05 -45.62 6.51
CA ILE A 23 -18.56 -44.39 7.17
C ILE A 23 -17.37 -44.67 8.09
N LYS A 24 -17.34 -45.83 8.77
CA LYS A 24 -16.24 -46.22 9.67
C LYS A 24 -14.94 -46.51 8.90
N SER A 25 -15.05 -47.14 7.73
CA SER A 25 -13.94 -47.36 6.80
C SER A 25 -13.46 -46.03 6.22
N ALA A 26 -14.37 -45.16 5.79
CA ALA A 26 -14.05 -43.83 5.30
C ALA A 26 -13.28 -43.01 6.35
N LYS A 27 -13.73 -43.02 7.62
CA LYS A 27 -13.03 -42.38 8.73
C LYS A 27 -11.58 -42.87 8.87
N ARG A 28 -11.35 -44.19 8.82
CA ARG A 28 -10.00 -44.77 8.87
C ARG A 28 -9.15 -44.37 7.67
N MET A 29 -9.73 -44.26 6.47
CA MET A 29 -9.02 -43.82 5.27
C MET A 29 -8.56 -42.36 5.38
N VAL A 30 -9.43 -41.49 5.90
CA VAL A 30 -9.13 -40.07 6.15
C VAL A 30 -8.05 -39.91 7.22
N GLU A 31 -8.15 -40.63 8.35
CA GLU A 31 -7.14 -40.60 9.42
C GLU A 31 -5.76 -41.08 8.95
N ARG A 32 -5.72 -42.08 8.05
CA ARG A 32 -4.50 -42.59 7.43
C ARG A 32 -4.01 -41.74 6.24
N ARG A 33 -4.73 -40.69 5.86
CA ARG A 33 -4.39 -39.76 4.77
C ARG A 33 -4.02 -40.47 3.46
N ARG A 34 -4.84 -41.45 3.04
CA ARG A 34 -4.61 -42.17 1.78
C ARG A 34 -4.63 -41.21 0.58
N PRO A 35 -3.88 -41.47 -0.50
CA PRO A 35 -3.83 -40.60 -1.68
C PRO A 35 -5.22 -40.23 -2.24
N GLN A 36 -6.11 -41.21 -2.36
CA GLN A 36 -7.49 -41.07 -2.84
C GLN A 36 -8.32 -40.02 -2.07
N VAL A 37 -7.95 -39.72 -0.82
CA VAL A 37 -8.66 -38.73 0.01
C VAL A 37 -8.41 -37.31 -0.51
N TRP A 38 -7.25 -37.06 -1.12
CA TRP A 38 -6.89 -35.74 -1.65
C TRP A 38 -7.68 -35.41 -2.92
N ASP A 39 -7.82 -36.38 -3.83
CA ASP A 39 -8.63 -36.22 -5.04
C ASP A 39 -10.09 -35.89 -4.69
N VAL A 40 -10.65 -36.63 -3.71
CA VAL A 40 -12.01 -36.38 -3.22
C VAL A 40 -12.12 -35.05 -2.49
N LEU A 41 -11.09 -34.66 -1.72
CA LEU A 41 -11.08 -33.37 -1.04
C LEU A 41 -11.10 -32.24 -2.07
N GLU A 42 -10.29 -32.32 -3.13
CA GLU A 42 -10.26 -31.32 -4.20
C GLU A 42 -11.62 -31.18 -4.90
N ASP A 43 -12.33 -32.29 -5.13
CA ASP A 43 -13.67 -32.24 -5.69
C ASP A 43 -14.72 -31.67 -4.73
N VAL A 44 -14.58 -31.92 -3.43
CA VAL A 44 -15.52 -31.41 -2.41
C VAL A 44 -15.37 -29.91 -2.17
N ILE A 45 -14.15 -29.38 -2.28
CA ILE A 45 -13.90 -27.94 -2.07
C ILE A 45 -14.25 -27.09 -3.30
N LYS A 46 -14.30 -27.68 -4.50
CA LYS A 46 -14.69 -26.97 -5.72
C LYS A 46 -16.07 -26.35 -5.51
N GLU A 47 -16.16 -25.06 -5.83
CA GLU A 47 -17.37 -24.26 -5.67
C GLU A 47 -17.95 -24.19 -4.24
N HIS A 48 -17.18 -24.57 -3.21
CA HIS A 48 -17.58 -24.43 -1.82
C HIS A 48 -16.87 -23.24 -1.16
N PRO A 49 -17.52 -22.07 -1.04
CA PRO A 49 -16.88 -20.90 -0.46
C PRO A 49 -16.55 -21.10 1.03
N VAL A 50 -15.52 -20.42 1.51
CA VAL A 50 -15.13 -20.32 2.92
C VAL A 50 -15.13 -18.86 3.34
N LEU A 51 -15.46 -18.57 4.59
CA LEU A 51 -15.42 -17.22 5.14
C LEU A 51 -14.11 -17.01 5.89
N LEU A 52 -13.38 -15.96 5.53
CA LEU A 52 -12.23 -15.49 6.30
C LEU A 52 -12.66 -14.32 7.18
N ASN A 53 -12.20 -14.32 8.42
CA ASN A 53 -12.39 -13.24 9.38
C ASN A 53 -11.08 -12.91 10.10
N ARG A 54 -10.80 -11.62 10.28
CA ARG A 54 -9.72 -11.13 11.13
C ARG A 54 -10.29 -10.36 12.32
N ALA A 55 -9.81 -10.71 13.52
CA ALA A 55 -10.12 -9.94 14.72
C ALA A 55 -9.13 -8.77 14.86
N PRO A 56 -9.58 -7.57 15.27
CA PRO A 56 -10.96 -7.17 15.53
C PRO A 56 -11.74 -6.82 14.24
N THR A 57 -12.99 -7.28 14.14
CA THR A 57 -13.87 -6.98 13.00
C THR A 57 -14.54 -5.61 13.19
N LEU A 58 -14.00 -4.56 12.56
CA LEU A 58 -14.51 -3.18 12.71
C LEU A 58 -15.67 -2.83 11.77
N HIS A 59 -15.80 -3.54 10.66
CA HIS A 59 -16.82 -3.29 9.65
C HIS A 59 -17.09 -4.56 8.83
N ARG A 60 -18.18 -4.58 8.05
CA ARG A 60 -18.60 -5.78 7.29
C ARG A 60 -17.52 -6.38 6.38
N LEU A 61 -16.62 -5.56 5.83
CA LEU A 61 -15.54 -6.03 4.95
C LEU A 61 -14.45 -6.81 5.68
N GLY A 62 -14.48 -6.86 7.01
CA GLY A 62 -13.60 -7.73 7.80
C GLY A 62 -14.02 -9.20 7.79
N ILE A 63 -15.14 -9.53 7.15
CA ILE A 63 -15.57 -10.90 6.83
C ILE A 63 -15.88 -10.96 5.34
N GLN A 64 -15.17 -11.82 4.61
CA GLN A 64 -15.41 -12.03 3.18
C GLN A 64 -15.35 -13.51 2.83
N ALA A 65 -16.07 -13.88 1.78
CA ALA A 65 -16.03 -15.23 1.23
C ALA A 65 -14.96 -15.34 0.14
N PHE A 66 -14.28 -16.49 0.13
CA PHE A 66 -13.27 -16.87 -0.85
C PHE A 66 -13.49 -18.31 -1.30
N GLU A 67 -13.02 -18.64 -2.50
CA GLU A 67 -12.92 -20.03 -2.93
C GLU A 67 -11.58 -20.62 -2.47
N PRO A 68 -11.58 -21.71 -1.71
CA PRO A 68 -10.35 -22.29 -1.19
C PRO A 68 -9.57 -23.03 -2.29
N LEU A 69 -8.27 -22.77 -2.38
CA LEU A 69 -7.33 -23.57 -3.17
C LEU A 69 -6.44 -24.39 -2.22
N LEU A 70 -6.23 -25.67 -2.55
CA LEU A 70 -5.31 -26.50 -1.77
C LEU A 70 -3.88 -26.05 -2.03
N VAL A 71 -3.20 -25.71 -0.94
CA VAL A 71 -1.78 -25.38 -0.95
C VAL A 71 -1.08 -26.21 0.11
N GLU A 72 0.20 -26.50 -0.12
CA GLU A 72 1.04 -27.12 0.89
C GLU A 72 1.39 -26.12 1.99
N GLY A 73 1.63 -26.62 3.20
CA GLY A 73 1.99 -25.81 4.36
C GLY A 73 0.84 -25.57 5.35
N LYS A 74 1.09 -24.68 6.31
CA LYS A 74 0.17 -24.38 7.43
C LYS A 74 -0.27 -22.92 7.48
N ALA A 75 0.16 -22.09 6.53
CA ALA A 75 -0.20 -20.69 6.43
C ALA A 75 -1.31 -20.49 5.40
N ILE A 76 -2.24 -19.57 5.69
CA ILE A 76 -3.29 -19.16 4.76
C ILE A 76 -2.67 -18.15 3.79
N GLN A 77 -2.85 -18.38 2.48
CA GLN A 77 -2.50 -17.38 1.48
C GLN A 77 -3.69 -16.46 1.26
N LEU A 78 -3.45 -15.14 1.33
CA LEU A 78 -4.47 -14.12 1.14
C LEU A 78 -4.08 -13.22 -0.03
N HIS A 79 -5.08 -12.80 -0.81
CA HIS A 79 -4.86 -11.90 -1.92
C HIS A 79 -4.41 -10.50 -1.45
N PRO A 80 -3.34 -9.89 -2.00
CA PRO A 80 -2.82 -8.61 -1.51
C PRO A 80 -3.82 -7.45 -1.53
N LEU A 81 -4.70 -7.40 -2.54
CA LEU A 81 -5.69 -6.31 -2.67
C LEU A 81 -6.81 -6.35 -1.63
N VAL A 82 -7.01 -7.47 -0.92
CA VAL A 82 -8.02 -7.56 0.15
C VAL A 82 -7.44 -7.28 1.54
N CYS A 83 -6.11 -7.21 1.69
CA CYS A 83 -5.46 -6.94 2.98
C CYS A 83 -5.94 -5.61 3.61
N THR A 84 -6.23 -4.61 2.77
CA THR A 84 -6.77 -3.30 3.18
C THR A 84 -8.13 -3.42 3.85
N ALA A 85 -8.99 -4.30 3.31
CA ALA A 85 -10.31 -4.59 3.86
C ALA A 85 -10.20 -5.33 5.21
N PHE A 86 -9.26 -6.26 5.35
CA PHE A 86 -9.04 -6.92 6.65
C PHE A 86 -8.23 -6.09 7.64
N ASN A 87 -7.68 -4.95 7.19
CA ASN A 87 -6.64 -4.20 7.91
C ASN A 87 -5.48 -5.10 8.37
N ALA A 88 -5.14 -6.09 7.54
CA ALA A 88 -4.19 -7.15 7.84
C ALA A 88 -2.83 -6.88 7.20
N ASP A 89 -1.78 -7.30 7.86
CA ASP A 89 -0.43 -7.41 7.33
C ASP A 89 0.12 -8.83 7.52
N PHE A 90 1.38 -9.04 7.18
CA PHE A 90 2.01 -10.37 7.13
C PHE A 90 3.17 -10.49 8.14
N ASP A 91 3.04 -9.86 9.31
CA ASP A 91 4.07 -9.89 10.37
C ASP A 91 3.76 -10.88 11.52
N GLY A 92 2.65 -11.63 11.42
CA GLY A 92 2.21 -12.60 12.43
C GLY A 92 0.70 -12.68 12.63
N ASP A 93 -0.06 -11.85 11.92
CA ASP A 93 -1.51 -11.84 11.92
C ASP A 93 -2.13 -13.23 11.67
N GLN A 94 -3.24 -13.49 12.35
CA GLN A 94 -4.01 -14.73 12.25
C GLN A 94 -5.42 -14.45 11.76
N MET A 95 -5.96 -15.38 10.97
CA MET A 95 -7.34 -15.33 10.48
C MET A 95 -8.09 -16.60 10.84
N ALA A 96 -9.37 -16.43 11.18
CA ALA A 96 -10.29 -17.54 11.40
C ALA A 96 -10.98 -17.90 10.08
N VAL A 97 -11.10 -19.21 9.82
CA VAL A 97 -11.79 -19.75 8.65
C VAL A 97 -13.08 -20.42 9.10
N HIS A 98 -14.20 -20.03 8.52
CA HIS A 98 -15.52 -20.62 8.79
C HIS A 98 -16.08 -21.26 7.52
N LEU A 99 -16.78 -22.39 7.69
CA LEU A 99 -17.34 -23.15 6.59
C LEU A 99 -18.89 -23.04 6.59
N PRO A 100 -19.52 -22.42 5.58
CA PRO A 100 -20.98 -22.38 5.46
C PRO A 100 -21.52 -23.78 5.11
N LEU A 101 -22.39 -24.33 5.95
CA LEU A 101 -22.84 -25.72 5.80
C LEU A 101 -24.13 -25.89 4.97
N SER A 102 -25.09 -24.97 5.11
CA SER A 102 -26.35 -25.06 4.38
C SER A 102 -26.21 -24.52 2.95
N VAL A 103 -27.07 -24.99 2.05
CA VAL A 103 -27.04 -24.59 0.64
C VAL A 103 -27.36 -23.10 0.50
N GLU A 104 -28.26 -22.59 1.34
CA GLU A 104 -28.63 -21.18 1.42
C GLU A 104 -27.44 -20.32 1.87
N ALA A 105 -26.68 -20.76 2.88
CA ALA A 105 -25.52 -20.05 3.37
C ALA A 105 -24.36 -20.05 2.35
N GLN A 106 -24.18 -21.14 1.60
CA GLN A 106 -23.21 -21.21 0.51
C GLN A 106 -23.59 -20.27 -0.63
N ALA A 107 -24.87 -20.23 -1.00
CA ALA A 107 -25.40 -19.32 -2.01
C ALA A 107 -25.25 -17.85 -1.57
N GLU A 108 -25.60 -17.53 -0.33
CA GLU A 108 -25.43 -16.19 0.24
C GLU A 108 -23.96 -15.75 0.25
N ALA A 109 -23.06 -16.63 0.70
CA ALA A 109 -21.63 -16.37 0.72
C ALA A 109 -21.09 -16.06 -0.68
N ARG A 110 -21.55 -16.81 -1.69
CA ARG A 110 -21.15 -16.63 -3.09
C ARG A 110 -21.74 -15.37 -3.72
N VAL A 111 -23.02 -15.09 -3.51
CA VAL A 111 -23.73 -13.99 -4.16
C VAL A 111 -23.43 -12.64 -3.50
N LEU A 112 -23.33 -12.60 -2.17
CA LEU A 112 -23.19 -11.35 -1.41
C LEU A 112 -21.80 -11.14 -0.83
N MET A 113 -21.20 -12.17 -0.24
CA MET A 113 -19.98 -12.02 0.56
C MET A 113 -18.67 -12.24 -0.21
N LEU A 114 -18.73 -12.76 -1.43
CA LEU A 114 -17.55 -13.01 -2.25
C LEU A 114 -16.71 -11.74 -2.40
N SER A 115 -15.40 -11.85 -2.22
CA SER A 115 -14.48 -10.71 -2.27
C SER A 115 -14.61 -9.88 -3.55
N ALA A 116 -14.87 -10.53 -4.70
CA ALA A 116 -15.11 -9.89 -5.98
C ALA A 116 -16.32 -8.93 -6.01
N ASN A 117 -17.29 -9.11 -5.11
CA ASN A 117 -18.44 -8.20 -4.98
C ASN A 117 -18.12 -6.95 -4.14
N ASN A 118 -17.08 -7.01 -3.32
CA ASN A 118 -16.80 -6.07 -2.25
C ASN A 118 -15.66 -5.11 -2.61
N ILE A 119 -15.83 -4.40 -3.73
CA ILE A 119 -14.83 -3.48 -4.30
C ILE A 119 -14.88 -2.10 -3.61
N LEU A 120 -16.08 -1.64 -3.28
CA LEU A 120 -16.32 -0.30 -2.74
C LEU A 120 -16.52 -0.31 -1.22
N SER A 121 -16.05 0.77 -0.57
CA SER A 121 -16.32 1.03 0.82
C SER A 121 -17.81 1.36 1.04
N PRO A 122 -18.50 0.67 1.97
CA PRO A 122 -19.90 0.95 2.28
C PRO A 122 -20.12 2.35 2.86
N ALA A 123 -19.09 2.92 3.52
CA ALA A 123 -19.20 4.20 4.22
C ALA A 123 -19.07 5.42 3.29
N SER A 124 -18.25 5.30 2.23
CA SER A 124 -17.88 6.45 1.38
C SER A 124 -18.10 6.24 -0.11
N GLY A 125 -18.43 5.02 -0.54
CA GLY A 125 -18.53 4.65 -1.95
C GLY A 125 -17.19 4.60 -2.69
N ARG A 126 -16.07 4.88 -2.03
CA ARG A 126 -14.73 4.85 -2.64
C ARG A 126 -14.17 3.43 -2.74
N PRO A 127 -13.36 3.09 -3.76
CA PRO A 127 -12.75 1.77 -3.86
C PRO A 127 -11.77 1.45 -2.72
N ILE A 128 -11.91 0.24 -2.15
CA ILE A 128 -11.04 -0.28 -1.07
C ILE A 128 -9.91 -1.16 -1.60
N VAL A 129 -10.11 -1.78 -2.76
CA VAL A 129 -9.17 -2.70 -3.43
C VAL A 129 -8.10 -1.97 -4.25
N THR A 130 -7.85 -0.70 -3.93
CA THR A 130 -6.83 0.09 -4.63
C THR A 130 -5.43 -0.47 -4.33
N PRO A 131 -4.56 -0.67 -5.33
CA PRO A 131 -3.18 -1.11 -5.12
C PRO A 131 -2.43 -0.25 -4.08
N GLN A 132 -1.61 -0.90 -3.26
CA GLN A 132 -0.85 -0.25 -2.18
C GLN A 132 0.63 -0.61 -2.21
N GLN A 133 1.44 0.21 -1.53
CA GLN A 133 2.86 -0.04 -1.29
C GLN A 133 3.61 -0.40 -2.58
N ASP A 134 4.21 -1.58 -2.66
CA ASP A 134 5.09 -2.01 -3.74
C ASP A 134 4.40 -2.06 -5.11
N LEU A 135 3.08 -2.33 -5.12
CA LEU A 135 2.30 -2.27 -6.37
C LEU A 135 2.27 -0.84 -6.93
N VAL A 136 2.15 0.16 -6.05
CA VAL A 136 2.18 1.58 -6.44
C VAL A 136 3.58 1.96 -6.92
N ILE A 137 4.64 1.44 -6.29
CA ILE A 137 6.02 1.66 -6.75
C ILE A 137 6.23 1.08 -8.15
N GLY A 138 5.77 -0.15 -8.38
CA GLY A 138 5.87 -0.82 -9.68
C GLY A 138 5.13 -0.07 -10.79
N GLY A 139 3.91 0.39 -10.51
CA GLY A 139 3.15 1.23 -11.44
C GLY A 139 3.77 2.61 -11.69
N TYR A 140 4.28 3.25 -10.64
CA TYR A 140 4.97 4.53 -10.73
C TYR A 140 6.22 4.40 -11.60
N TYR A 141 7.06 3.40 -11.34
CA TYR A 141 8.24 3.11 -12.14
C TYR A 141 7.86 2.83 -13.59
N LEU A 142 6.91 1.92 -13.81
CA LEU A 142 6.46 1.55 -15.15
C LEU A 142 6.00 2.75 -15.98
N THR A 143 5.29 3.70 -15.37
CA THR A 143 4.69 4.85 -16.08
C THR A 143 5.55 6.11 -16.07
N ASP A 144 6.75 6.04 -15.48
CA ASP A 144 7.72 7.12 -15.48
C ASP A 144 8.20 7.45 -16.90
N GLN A 145 8.58 8.70 -17.11
CA GLN A 145 9.03 9.23 -18.39
C GLN A 145 10.40 9.87 -18.25
N ARG A 146 11.31 9.54 -19.17
CA ARG A 146 12.69 10.02 -19.13
C ARG A 146 13.10 10.63 -20.47
N ASP A 147 13.47 11.91 -20.41
CA ASP A 147 14.05 12.64 -21.54
C ASP A 147 15.42 12.06 -21.93
N GLY A 148 15.71 11.95 -23.23
CA GLY A 148 16.99 11.45 -23.74
C GLY A 148 17.15 9.93 -23.67
N SER A 149 16.07 9.18 -23.48
CA SER A 149 16.10 7.72 -23.44
C SER A 149 16.31 7.11 -24.83
N LYS A 150 16.90 5.91 -24.87
CA LYS A 150 17.07 5.16 -26.13
C LYS A 150 15.69 4.91 -26.77
N GLY A 151 15.56 5.31 -28.04
CA GLY A 151 14.32 5.15 -28.80
C GLY A 151 13.32 6.30 -28.68
N GLU A 152 13.74 7.44 -28.15
CA GLU A 152 12.91 8.65 -28.10
C GLU A 152 12.47 9.10 -29.50
N GLY A 153 11.18 9.42 -29.65
CA GLY A 153 10.59 9.91 -30.88
C GLY A 153 10.20 8.82 -31.89
N HIS A 154 10.44 7.54 -31.60
CA HIS A 154 9.95 6.45 -32.44
C HIS A 154 8.43 6.43 -32.50
N VAL A 155 7.91 6.07 -33.68
CA VAL A 155 6.49 6.01 -33.97
C VAL A 155 6.11 4.55 -34.17
N TYR A 156 5.12 4.09 -33.43
CA TYR A 156 4.58 2.74 -33.51
C TYR A 156 3.12 2.79 -33.90
N ARG A 157 2.64 1.73 -34.56
CA ARG A 157 1.22 1.62 -34.91
C ARG A 157 0.46 0.70 -33.97
N GLN A 158 1.11 -0.34 -33.45
CA GLN A 158 0.48 -1.33 -32.61
C GLN A 158 1.34 -1.67 -31.39
N LEU A 159 0.68 -2.12 -30.32
CA LEU A 159 1.34 -2.49 -29.08
C LEU A 159 2.39 -3.59 -29.26
N TYR A 160 2.13 -4.60 -30.09
CA TYR A 160 3.07 -5.71 -30.30
C TYR A 160 4.43 -5.23 -30.86
N GLU A 161 4.45 -4.13 -31.63
CA GLU A 161 5.67 -3.55 -32.17
C GLU A 161 6.50 -2.91 -31.06
N VAL A 162 5.83 -2.27 -30.10
CA VAL A 162 6.45 -1.70 -28.90
C VAL A 162 7.03 -2.80 -28.02
N VAL A 163 6.28 -3.87 -27.77
CA VAL A 163 6.75 -5.03 -27.00
C VAL A 163 7.99 -5.64 -27.65
N ARG A 164 7.96 -5.86 -28.97
CA ARG A 164 9.12 -6.38 -29.70
C ARG A 164 10.32 -5.45 -29.65
N ALA A 165 10.10 -4.14 -29.72
CA ALA A 165 11.16 -3.14 -29.61
C ALA A 165 11.77 -3.06 -28.20
N LEU A 166 10.95 -3.29 -27.16
CA LEU A 166 11.43 -3.43 -25.78
C LEU A 166 12.27 -4.71 -25.62
N ASP A 167 11.79 -5.85 -26.12
CA ASP A 167 12.45 -7.14 -26.00
C ASP A 167 13.80 -7.21 -26.75
N SER A 168 13.89 -6.53 -27.89
CA SER A 168 15.14 -6.37 -28.65
C SER A 168 16.09 -5.32 -28.03
N GLY A 169 15.61 -4.53 -27.07
CA GLY A 169 16.37 -3.45 -26.44
C GLY A 169 16.55 -2.22 -27.33
N ASP A 170 15.79 -2.09 -28.42
CA ASP A 170 15.80 -0.94 -29.32
C ASP A 170 15.21 0.31 -28.65
N VAL A 171 14.22 0.12 -27.77
CA VAL A 171 13.58 1.19 -27.01
C VAL A 171 13.68 0.91 -25.51
N ALA A 172 13.91 1.97 -24.72
CA ALA A 172 13.87 1.90 -23.26
C ALA A 172 12.44 2.08 -22.72
N LEU A 173 12.13 1.43 -21.59
CA LEU A 173 10.79 1.43 -20.97
C LEU A 173 10.18 2.83 -20.76
N HIS A 174 11.03 3.81 -20.43
CA HIS A 174 10.62 5.18 -20.10
C HIS A 174 10.83 6.18 -21.25
N ALA A 175 11.15 5.70 -22.46
CA ALA A 175 11.35 6.56 -23.62
C ALA A 175 10.03 7.16 -24.09
N LYS A 176 10.07 8.41 -24.56
CA LYS A 176 8.90 9.02 -25.20
C LYS A 176 8.74 8.46 -26.60
N ILE A 177 7.62 7.80 -26.84
CA ILE A 177 7.25 7.25 -28.14
C ILE A 177 5.93 7.86 -28.58
N LYS A 178 5.62 7.72 -29.86
CA LYS A 178 4.34 8.12 -30.43
C LYS A 178 3.58 6.89 -30.88
N ILE A 179 2.33 6.74 -30.48
CA ILE A 179 1.44 5.72 -31.03
C ILE A 179 0.51 6.36 -32.07
N ALA A 180 0.44 5.76 -33.25
CA ALA A 180 -0.37 6.22 -34.36
C ALA A 180 -1.77 5.60 -34.27
N GLU A 181 -2.74 6.42 -33.88
CA GLU A 181 -4.15 6.04 -33.79
C GLU A 181 -4.96 6.63 -34.95
N ARG A 182 -6.15 6.07 -35.18
CA ARG A 182 -7.12 6.63 -36.13
C ARG A 182 -8.28 7.20 -35.35
N ASP A 183 -8.56 8.47 -35.59
CA ASP A 183 -9.73 9.16 -35.05
C ASP A 183 -11.04 8.60 -35.62
N GLU A 184 -12.18 8.96 -35.03
CA GLU A 184 -13.52 8.60 -35.53
C GLU A 184 -13.75 9.06 -36.98
N ASN A 185 -13.03 10.11 -37.40
CA ASN A 185 -13.04 10.67 -38.76
C ASN A 185 -12.02 10.01 -39.72
N GLY A 186 -11.34 8.94 -39.29
CA GLY A 186 -10.33 8.23 -40.08
C GLY A 186 -8.98 8.96 -40.24
N LYS A 187 -8.80 10.12 -39.59
CA LYS A 187 -7.54 10.88 -39.58
C LYS A 187 -6.53 10.23 -38.64
N GLN A 188 -5.27 10.14 -39.07
CA GLN A 188 -4.19 9.67 -38.19
C GLN A 188 -3.86 10.72 -37.15
N ILE A 189 -3.95 10.34 -35.88
CA ILE A 189 -3.52 11.13 -34.73
C ILE A 189 -2.30 10.43 -34.11
N TYR A 190 -1.32 11.22 -33.70
CA TYR A 190 -0.16 10.72 -32.96
C TYR A 190 -0.32 11.10 -31.50
N VAL A 191 -0.35 10.11 -30.62
CA VAL A 191 -0.43 10.32 -29.17
C VAL A 191 0.94 10.08 -28.57
N ASP A 192 1.43 11.06 -27.81
CA ASP A 192 2.69 10.95 -27.06
C ASP A 192 2.48 10.08 -25.82
N THR A 193 3.27 9.02 -25.68
CA THR A 193 3.16 8.06 -24.57
C THR A 193 4.53 7.42 -24.27
N THR A 194 4.58 6.49 -23.31
CA THR A 194 5.75 5.65 -23.03
C THR A 194 5.41 4.18 -23.22
N PRO A 195 6.38 3.33 -23.58
CA PRO A 195 6.15 1.88 -23.66
C PRO A 195 5.53 1.31 -22.39
N GLY A 196 5.99 1.77 -21.22
CA GLY A 196 5.45 1.30 -19.95
C GLY A 196 3.99 1.67 -19.70
N ARG A 197 3.55 2.87 -20.11
CA ARG A 197 2.14 3.27 -20.02
C ARG A 197 1.25 2.42 -20.91
N LEU A 198 1.70 2.14 -22.13
CA LEU A 198 0.97 1.28 -23.06
C LEU A 198 0.83 -0.17 -22.54
N LEU A 199 1.88 -0.71 -21.93
CA LEU A 199 1.83 -2.03 -21.28
C LEU A 199 0.87 -2.06 -20.10
N PHE A 200 0.73 -0.95 -19.37
CA PHE A 200 -0.25 -0.82 -18.30
C PHE A 200 -1.68 -0.77 -18.87
N GLU A 201 -1.91 0.01 -19.93
CA GLU A 201 -3.20 0.13 -20.59
C GLU A 201 -3.71 -1.19 -21.18
N GLU A 202 -2.81 -2.07 -21.64
CA GLU A 202 -3.15 -3.41 -22.10
C GLU A 202 -3.87 -4.26 -21.04
N ARG A 203 -3.58 -4.01 -19.76
CA ARG A 203 -4.20 -4.73 -18.63
C ARG A 203 -5.57 -4.19 -18.24
N LEU A 204 -5.97 -3.04 -18.81
CA LEU A 204 -7.28 -2.46 -18.56
C LEU A 204 -8.34 -3.08 -19.50
N PRO A 205 -9.63 -3.05 -19.12
CA PRO A 205 -10.69 -3.60 -19.95
C PRO A 205 -10.79 -2.93 -21.32
N ALA A 206 -11.26 -3.70 -22.31
CA ALA A 206 -11.48 -3.21 -23.65
C ALA A 206 -12.41 -1.98 -23.63
N GLY A 207 -11.98 -0.88 -24.26
CA GLY A 207 -12.74 0.37 -24.29
C GLY A 207 -12.46 1.35 -23.16
N PHE A 208 -11.65 0.99 -22.15
CA PHE A 208 -11.23 1.95 -21.11
C PHE A 208 -10.53 3.17 -21.73
N VAL A 209 -9.51 2.93 -22.56
CA VAL A 209 -8.75 3.97 -23.25
C VAL A 209 -9.64 4.80 -24.18
N LYS A 210 -10.60 4.16 -24.88
CA LYS A 210 -11.55 4.87 -25.74
C LYS A 210 -12.45 5.84 -24.97
N LYS A 211 -12.80 5.49 -23.72
CA LYS A 211 -13.73 6.27 -22.91
C LYS A 211 -13.05 7.37 -22.09
N PHE A 212 -11.84 7.11 -21.59
CA PHE A 212 -11.13 8.00 -20.66
C PHE A 212 -9.84 8.60 -21.22
N GLY A 213 -9.45 8.22 -22.45
CA GLY A 213 -8.17 8.55 -23.04
C GLY A 213 -7.01 7.72 -22.49
N HIS A 214 -5.84 7.94 -23.07
CA HIS A 214 -4.58 7.36 -22.61
C HIS A 214 -4.13 7.95 -21.27
N ILE A 215 -3.34 7.16 -20.55
CA ILE A 215 -2.69 7.55 -19.31
C ILE A 215 -1.44 8.37 -19.65
N ASN A 216 -1.55 9.69 -19.49
CA ASN A 216 -0.47 10.63 -19.82
C ASN A 216 0.40 11.05 -18.62
N ASP A 217 0.00 10.68 -17.40
CA ASP A 217 0.69 11.04 -16.17
C ASP A 217 1.32 9.82 -15.50
N THR A 218 2.34 10.05 -14.68
CA THR A 218 2.94 9.00 -13.84
C THR A 218 1.95 8.57 -12.77
N LEU A 219 1.72 7.26 -12.65
CA LEU A 219 0.76 6.71 -11.70
C LEU A 219 1.28 6.78 -10.27
N ARG A 220 0.65 7.62 -9.44
CA ARG A 220 0.84 7.61 -7.99
C ARG A 220 -0.38 6.97 -7.33
N LYS A 221 -0.35 6.85 -6.01
CA LYS A 221 -1.44 6.24 -5.24
C LYS A 221 -2.83 6.87 -5.52
N ARG A 222 -2.87 8.18 -5.81
CA ARG A 222 -4.13 8.90 -6.09
C ARG A 222 -4.70 8.52 -7.45
N GLU A 223 -3.86 8.46 -8.47
CA GLU A 223 -4.22 8.11 -9.83
C GLU A 223 -4.68 6.65 -9.92
N PHE A 224 -4.05 5.74 -9.15
CA PHE A 224 -4.56 4.38 -8.97
C PHE A 224 -5.99 4.38 -8.41
N GLY A 225 -6.26 5.18 -7.37
CA GLY A 225 -7.61 5.32 -6.82
C GLY A 225 -8.63 5.77 -7.86
N VAL A 226 -8.28 6.76 -8.69
CA VAL A 226 -9.14 7.27 -9.78
C VAL A 226 -9.37 6.20 -10.86
N ILE A 227 -8.34 5.43 -11.23
CA ILE A 227 -8.49 4.33 -12.21
C ILE A 227 -9.45 3.28 -11.67
N VAL A 228 -9.28 2.85 -10.42
CA VAL A 228 -10.17 1.83 -9.82
C VAL A 228 -11.60 2.37 -9.66
N GLU A 229 -11.77 3.65 -9.35
CA GLU A 229 -13.09 4.31 -9.31
C GLU A 229 -13.76 4.30 -10.68
N ARG A 230 -13.05 4.72 -11.73
CA ARG A 230 -13.55 4.67 -13.12
C ARG A 230 -13.89 3.25 -13.58
N LEU A 231 -13.08 2.26 -13.18
CA LEU A 231 -13.34 0.85 -13.44
C LEU A 231 -14.64 0.40 -12.75
N SER A 232 -14.81 0.75 -11.47
CA SER A 232 -15.98 0.39 -10.67
C SER A 232 -17.29 0.98 -11.20
N ASP A 233 -17.25 2.19 -11.77
CA ASP A 233 -18.45 2.89 -12.21
C ASP A 233 -18.95 2.45 -13.60
N HIS A 234 -18.07 1.92 -14.45
CA HIS A 234 -18.36 1.78 -15.88
C HIS A 234 -18.20 0.37 -16.44
N PHE A 235 -17.58 -0.56 -15.69
CA PHE A 235 -17.32 -1.92 -16.16
C PHE A 235 -17.98 -2.95 -15.24
N THR A 236 -18.14 -4.16 -15.75
CA THR A 236 -18.72 -5.26 -14.98
C THR A 236 -17.73 -5.75 -13.91
N LYS A 237 -18.25 -6.35 -12.83
CA LYS A 237 -17.42 -6.89 -11.74
C LYS A 237 -16.36 -7.89 -12.23
N SER A 238 -16.69 -8.71 -13.23
CA SER A 238 -15.77 -9.68 -13.81
C SER A 238 -14.61 -9.00 -14.55
N GLU A 239 -14.89 -7.96 -15.33
CA GLU A 239 -13.86 -7.17 -16.02
C GLU A 239 -12.96 -6.43 -15.02
N ILE A 240 -13.55 -5.90 -13.94
CA ILE A 240 -12.79 -5.22 -12.88
C ILE A 240 -11.85 -6.21 -12.19
N ALA A 241 -12.33 -7.41 -11.84
CA ALA A 241 -11.49 -8.43 -11.20
C ALA A 241 -10.29 -8.82 -12.08
N LEU A 242 -10.53 -9.10 -13.36
CA LEU A 242 -9.47 -9.42 -14.32
C LEU A 242 -8.47 -8.28 -14.49
N ALA A 243 -8.96 -7.04 -14.57
CA ALA A 243 -8.10 -5.86 -14.69
C ALA A 243 -7.24 -5.65 -13.45
N LEU A 244 -7.82 -5.77 -12.25
CA LEU A 244 -7.09 -5.63 -10.98
C LEU A 244 -6.03 -6.71 -10.79
N ASP A 245 -6.32 -7.95 -11.17
CA ASP A 245 -5.33 -9.03 -11.17
C ASP A 245 -4.21 -8.78 -12.19
N GLY A 246 -4.56 -8.36 -13.40
CA GLY A 246 -3.58 -7.98 -14.43
C GLY A 246 -2.68 -6.82 -14.00
N ILE A 247 -3.25 -5.79 -13.36
CA ILE A 247 -2.51 -4.67 -12.78
C ILE A 247 -1.57 -5.16 -11.68
N LYS A 248 -2.07 -6.01 -10.77
CA LYS A 248 -1.27 -6.57 -9.67
C LYS A 248 -0.04 -7.32 -10.20
N ASP A 249 -0.24 -8.23 -11.14
CA ASP A 249 0.84 -9.06 -11.69
C ASP A 249 1.87 -8.21 -12.45
N LEU A 250 1.39 -7.23 -13.23
CA LEU A 250 2.26 -6.31 -13.96
C LEU A 250 3.07 -5.43 -13.01
N CYS A 251 2.42 -4.83 -12.02
CA CYS A 251 3.06 -3.96 -11.04
C CYS A 251 4.09 -4.73 -10.20
N TYR A 252 3.81 -5.96 -9.75
CA TYR A 252 4.81 -6.75 -9.05
C TYR A 252 6.01 -7.09 -9.94
N ARG A 253 5.78 -7.50 -11.20
CA ARG A 253 6.86 -7.77 -12.15
C ARG A 253 7.79 -6.58 -12.31
N TYR A 254 7.23 -5.40 -12.55
CA TYR A 254 8.03 -4.19 -12.76
C TYR A 254 8.61 -3.61 -11.47
N ALA A 255 7.96 -3.82 -10.31
CA ALA A 255 8.56 -3.51 -9.02
C ALA A 255 9.83 -4.33 -8.80
N THR A 256 9.80 -5.64 -9.07
CA THR A 256 11.00 -6.49 -8.98
C THR A 256 12.06 -6.12 -10.01
N GLN A 257 11.68 -5.89 -11.27
CA GLN A 257 12.62 -5.52 -12.33
C GLN A 257 13.26 -4.14 -12.14
N SER A 258 12.58 -3.22 -11.46
CA SER A 258 13.14 -1.89 -11.15
C SER A 258 14.42 -1.96 -10.31
N GLY A 259 14.62 -3.05 -9.56
CA GLY A 259 15.77 -3.23 -8.67
C GLY A 259 15.85 -2.15 -7.59
N LEU A 260 14.73 -1.50 -7.26
CA LEU A 260 14.71 -0.38 -6.33
C LEU A 260 15.13 -0.84 -4.94
N THR A 261 16.20 -0.25 -4.44
CA THR A 261 16.79 -0.52 -3.14
C THR A 261 16.97 0.78 -2.36
N VAL A 262 17.13 0.69 -1.05
CA VAL A 262 17.39 1.86 -0.20
C VAL A 262 18.71 1.64 0.52
N SER A 263 19.61 2.59 0.34
CA SER A 263 20.90 2.67 1.02
C SER A 263 20.93 3.89 1.94
N VAL A 264 21.91 3.90 2.85
CA VAL A 264 22.15 5.08 3.68
C VAL A 264 22.46 6.29 2.80
N ASP A 265 23.19 6.13 1.69
CA ASP A 265 23.62 7.22 0.81
C ASP A 265 22.51 7.87 -0.01
N ASP A 266 21.37 7.19 -0.15
CA ASP A 266 20.18 7.77 -0.75
C ASP A 266 19.57 8.87 0.12
N VAL A 267 19.85 8.85 1.43
CA VAL A 267 19.29 9.81 2.39
C VAL A 267 20.27 10.94 2.69
N LYS A 268 20.43 11.91 1.77
CA LYS A 268 21.41 12.99 1.97
C LYS A 268 20.91 14.07 2.93
N THR A 269 21.74 14.41 3.90
CA THR A 269 21.53 15.58 4.77
C THR A 269 21.87 16.86 4.02
N PRO A 270 21.02 17.90 4.07
CA PRO A 270 21.26 19.13 3.33
C PRO A 270 22.54 19.83 3.79
N LYS A 271 23.38 20.27 2.86
CA LYS A 271 24.66 20.92 3.18
C LYS A 271 24.45 22.25 3.93
N ALA A 272 23.35 22.93 3.62
CA ALA A 272 22.94 24.17 4.26
C ALA A 272 22.49 23.99 5.73
N LYS A 273 22.26 22.76 6.21
CA LYS A 273 21.73 22.49 7.55
C LYS A 273 22.49 23.21 8.66
N ARG A 274 23.82 23.12 8.65
CA ARG A 274 24.65 23.72 9.71
C ARG A 274 24.50 25.25 9.74
N ALA A 275 24.60 25.90 8.59
CA ALA A 275 24.45 27.35 8.49
C ALA A 275 23.06 27.82 8.97
N ILE A 276 21.99 27.09 8.60
CA ILE A 276 20.63 27.39 9.06
C ILE A 276 20.56 27.25 10.59
N LEU A 277 21.05 26.15 11.16
CA LEU A 277 21.03 25.91 12.60
C LEU A 277 21.83 26.96 13.37
N ASP A 278 23.02 27.35 12.89
CA ASP A 278 23.88 28.35 13.53
C ASP A 278 23.19 29.73 13.61
N ASP A 279 22.43 30.11 12.58
CA ASP A 279 21.72 31.38 12.56
C ASP A 279 20.52 31.39 13.51
N TYR A 280 19.77 30.30 13.59
CA TYR A 280 18.68 30.15 14.56
C TYR A 280 19.20 30.00 16.00
N GLU A 281 20.37 29.42 16.20
CA GLU A 281 21.02 29.31 17.51
C GLU A 281 21.42 30.69 18.05
N LYS A 282 21.97 31.58 17.20
CA LYS A 282 22.21 32.98 17.57
C LYS A 282 20.92 33.72 17.95
N GLN A 283 19.80 33.42 17.28
CA GLN A 283 18.51 34.02 17.63
C GLN A 283 18.01 33.52 18.98
N ALA A 284 18.09 32.21 19.24
CA ALA A 284 17.74 31.64 20.54
C ALA A 284 18.62 32.20 21.66
N GLU A 285 19.92 32.38 21.42
CA GLU A 285 20.84 32.96 22.39
C GLU A 285 20.49 34.43 22.72
N LYS A 286 20.04 35.23 21.73
CA LYS A 286 19.55 36.59 21.97
C LYS A 286 18.33 36.61 22.88
N VAL A 287 17.39 35.68 22.69
CA VAL A 287 16.20 35.54 23.55
C VAL A 287 16.60 35.16 24.98
N GLU A 288 17.51 34.20 25.13
CA GLU A 288 18.04 33.81 26.44
C GLU A 288 18.80 34.96 27.13
N GLN A 289 19.55 35.78 26.38
CA GLN A 289 20.19 36.99 26.92
C GLN A 289 19.17 38.05 27.37
N GLN A 290 18.08 38.26 26.62
CA GLN A 290 17.00 39.17 27.02
C GLN A 290 16.31 38.70 28.30
N PHE A 291 16.12 37.39 28.45
CA PHE A 291 15.60 36.80 29.68
C PHE A 291 16.53 37.03 30.87
N ARG A 292 17.84 36.78 30.71
CA ARG A 292 18.85 37.04 31.76
C ARG A 292 18.94 38.50 32.18
N ARG A 293 18.64 39.43 31.26
CA ARG A 293 18.57 40.88 31.54
C ARG A 293 17.23 41.32 32.14
N GLY A 294 16.27 40.41 32.31
CA GLY A 294 14.95 40.71 32.86
C GLY A 294 14.02 41.48 31.91
N ILE A 295 14.31 41.48 30.60
CA ILE A 295 13.52 42.20 29.59
C ILE A 295 12.23 41.44 29.24
N ILE A 296 12.28 40.11 29.29
CA ILE A 296 11.18 39.20 28.96
C ILE A 296 10.92 38.22 30.11
N THR A 297 9.70 37.70 30.17
CA THR A 297 9.29 36.68 31.14
C THR A 297 9.66 35.26 30.67
N ASP A 298 9.64 34.27 31.59
CA ASP A 298 9.92 32.87 31.23
C ASP A 298 8.89 32.28 30.23
N GLY A 299 7.64 32.71 30.33
CA GLY A 299 6.59 32.30 29.38
C GLY A 299 6.85 32.81 27.97
N GLU A 300 7.20 34.10 27.84
CA GLU A 300 7.54 34.73 26.56
C GLU A 300 8.81 34.12 25.97
N ARG A 301 9.83 33.86 26.81
CA ARG A 301 11.05 33.14 26.39
C ARG A 301 10.70 31.81 25.72
N ARG A 302 9.95 30.94 26.42
CA ARG A 302 9.60 29.62 25.88
C ARG A 302 8.81 29.72 24.58
N GLN A 303 7.86 30.64 24.51
CA GLN A 303 7.05 30.83 23.30
C GLN A 303 7.91 31.29 22.10
N GLN A 304 8.85 32.21 22.34
CA GLN A 304 9.79 32.66 21.32
C GLN A 304 10.76 31.55 20.89
N GLU A 305 11.33 30.81 21.84
CA GLU A 305 12.22 29.67 21.54
C GLU A 305 11.48 28.59 20.72
N VAL A 306 10.25 28.25 21.09
CA VAL A 306 9.42 27.29 20.34
C VAL A 306 9.19 27.79 18.91
N ARG A 307 8.91 29.08 18.72
CA ARG A 307 8.72 29.66 17.39
C ARG A 307 10.00 29.59 16.55
N ILE A 308 11.12 30.05 17.09
CA ILE A 308 12.45 30.03 16.44
C ILE A 308 12.78 28.62 15.95
N TRP A 309 12.62 27.61 16.81
CA TRP A 309 12.95 26.23 16.44
C TRP A 309 11.92 25.56 15.52
N THR A 310 10.66 26.00 15.55
CA THR A 310 9.65 25.58 14.58
C THR A 310 9.99 26.09 13.19
N ASP A 311 10.37 27.37 13.08
CA ASP A 311 10.79 28.00 11.83
C ASP A 311 12.08 27.35 11.30
N ALA A 312 13.06 27.11 12.18
CA ALA A 312 14.30 26.39 11.83
C ALA A 312 14.02 24.99 11.26
N THR A 313 13.10 24.25 11.87
CA THR A 313 12.72 22.90 11.41
C THR A 313 12.07 22.95 10.03
N ALA A 314 11.26 23.98 9.75
CA ALA A 314 10.61 24.17 8.46
C ALA A 314 11.61 24.55 7.36
N ASP A 315 12.59 25.40 7.66
CA ASP A 315 13.59 25.84 6.68
C ASP A 315 14.62 24.74 6.38
N VAL A 316 15.02 23.94 7.37
CA VAL A 316 15.80 22.71 7.15
C VAL A 316 15.02 21.72 6.26
N GLN A 317 13.70 21.59 6.47
CA GLN A 317 12.86 20.74 5.62
C GLN A 317 12.82 21.23 4.16
N LYS A 318 12.68 22.54 3.92
CA LYS A 318 12.68 23.09 2.54
C LYS A 318 14.03 22.90 1.84
N ALA A 319 15.13 23.12 2.56
CA ALA A 319 16.47 22.90 2.06
C ALA A 319 16.68 21.43 1.68
N MET A 320 16.21 20.50 2.53
CA MET A 320 16.19 19.07 2.26
C MET A 320 15.39 18.77 0.98
N GLU A 321 14.13 19.20 0.89
CA GLU A 321 13.27 18.93 -0.28
C GLU A 321 13.89 19.40 -1.61
N THR A 322 14.61 20.53 -1.60
CA THR A 322 15.23 21.08 -2.79
C THR A 322 16.43 20.23 -3.24
N GLU A 323 17.30 19.82 -2.30
CA GLU A 323 18.40 18.91 -2.61
C GLU A 323 17.90 17.52 -3.05
N PHE A 324 16.82 17.01 -2.46
CA PHE A 324 16.24 15.72 -2.86
C PHE A 324 15.65 15.78 -4.26
N LYS A 325 14.90 16.82 -4.61
CA LYS A 325 14.35 16.99 -5.98
C LYS A 325 15.43 17.18 -7.03
N ALA A 326 16.60 17.70 -6.65
CA ALA A 326 17.74 17.81 -7.56
C ALA A 326 18.40 16.44 -7.85
N LEU A 327 18.28 15.47 -6.93
CA LEU A 327 18.77 14.10 -7.13
C LEU A 327 17.80 13.33 -8.02
N LYS A 328 18.07 13.33 -9.32
CA LYS A 328 17.31 12.52 -10.28
C LYS A 328 17.34 11.05 -9.87
N TYR A 329 16.15 10.42 -9.83
CA TYR A 329 15.95 8.98 -9.60
C TYR A 329 16.44 8.46 -8.25
N ASN A 330 16.31 9.27 -7.19
CA ASN A 330 16.52 8.79 -5.83
C ASN A 330 15.41 7.79 -5.43
N PRO A 331 15.75 6.55 -5.03
CA PRO A 331 14.77 5.55 -4.58
C PRO A 331 13.83 6.05 -3.48
N VAL A 332 14.35 6.82 -2.52
CA VAL A 332 13.57 7.33 -1.39
C VAL A 332 12.58 8.40 -1.84
N ASP A 333 13.00 9.25 -2.79
CA ASP A 333 12.11 10.24 -3.40
C ASP A 333 11.01 9.54 -4.21
N MET A 334 11.33 8.49 -4.96
CA MET A 334 10.34 7.69 -5.68
C MET A 334 9.31 7.04 -4.75
N MET A 335 9.74 6.50 -3.60
CA MET A 335 8.81 5.90 -2.62
C MET A 335 7.83 6.93 -2.03
N ILE A 336 8.32 8.13 -1.69
CA ILE A 336 7.49 9.20 -1.11
C ILE A 336 6.64 9.88 -2.19
N GLY A 337 7.22 10.18 -3.35
CA GLY A 337 6.59 10.84 -4.48
C GLY A 337 5.49 10.02 -5.13
N SER A 338 5.65 8.69 -5.18
CA SER A 338 4.58 7.76 -5.60
C SER A 338 3.45 7.64 -4.57
N GLY A 339 3.68 8.04 -3.31
CA GLY A 339 2.75 7.85 -2.21
C GLY A 339 2.59 6.39 -1.78
N ALA A 340 3.51 5.52 -2.21
CA ALA A 340 3.53 4.10 -1.86
C ALA A 340 3.80 3.88 -0.37
N ARG A 341 4.88 4.50 0.14
CA ARG A 341 5.32 4.39 1.52
C ARG A 341 6.18 5.59 1.92
N GLY A 342 5.95 6.09 3.13
CA GLY A 342 6.70 7.22 3.68
C GLY A 342 5.98 8.56 3.54
N ASN A 343 6.38 9.51 4.37
CA ASN A 343 5.94 10.90 4.31
C ASN A 343 7.15 11.83 4.45
N MET A 344 7.05 13.05 3.92
CA MET A 344 8.08 14.09 4.04
C MET A 344 8.46 14.38 5.50
N THR A 345 7.50 14.31 6.43
CA THR A 345 7.78 14.46 7.87
C THR A 345 8.68 13.35 8.41
N GLN A 346 8.51 12.11 7.95
CA GLN A 346 9.39 11.00 8.34
C GLN A 346 10.77 11.19 7.72
N MET A 347 10.82 11.63 6.46
CA MET A 347 12.08 11.92 5.78
C MET A 347 12.89 13.01 6.48
N ARG A 348 12.20 14.05 6.95
CA ARG A 348 12.79 15.12 7.77
C ARG A 348 13.49 14.56 9.01
N GLN A 349 12.92 13.54 9.67
CA GLN A 349 13.53 12.94 10.86
C GLN A 349 14.78 12.11 10.52
N ILE A 350 14.87 11.54 9.31
CA ILE A 350 16.02 10.74 8.88
C ILE A 350 17.17 11.63 8.40
N ALA A 351 16.87 12.63 7.55
CA ALA A 351 17.88 13.41 6.83
C ALA A 351 18.05 14.85 7.32
N GLY A 352 16.98 15.45 7.85
CA GLY A 352 16.94 16.85 8.27
C GLY A 352 17.31 17.01 9.75
N MET A 353 16.29 17.26 10.57
CA MET A 353 16.37 17.28 12.04
C MET A 353 15.04 16.79 12.62
N ARG A 354 15.06 16.27 13.84
CA ARG A 354 13.82 15.83 14.49
C ARG A 354 12.97 17.00 14.97
N GLY A 355 13.61 18.06 15.47
CA GLY A 355 12.94 19.29 15.92
C GLY A 355 12.47 19.21 17.37
N LEU A 356 11.43 19.96 17.69
CA LEU A 356 10.85 20.03 19.04
C LEU A 356 10.05 18.77 19.38
N VAL A 357 10.11 18.36 20.64
CA VAL A 357 9.36 17.22 21.18
C VAL A 357 8.42 17.69 22.28
N ALA A 358 7.21 17.14 22.30
CA ALA A 358 6.24 17.40 23.35
C ALA A 358 6.50 16.52 24.58
N ASN A 359 6.35 17.11 25.76
CA ASN A 359 6.32 16.38 27.02
C ASN A 359 5.01 15.56 27.15
N PRO A 360 4.87 14.67 28.14
CA PRO A 360 3.64 13.92 28.35
C PRO A 360 2.39 14.78 28.64
N ARG A 361 2.56 16.04 29.06
CA ARG A 361 1.46 16.99 29.27
C ARG A 361 1.01 17.70 27.99
N GLY A 362 1.83 17.66 26.92
CA GLY A 362 1.57 18.32 25.65
C GLY A 362 2.39 19.60 25.43
N ASP A 363 3.16 20.06 26.41
CA ASP A 363 4.00 21.25 26.27
C ASP A 363 5.25 20.92 25.46
N MET A 364 5.62 21.82 24.55
CA MET A 364 6.85 21.70 23.76
C MET A 364 8.06 21.96 24.66
N ILE A 365 9.03 21.04 24.63
CA ILE A 365 10.29 21.22 25.35
C ILE A 365 11.13 22.23 24.55
N PRO A 366 11.55 23.38 25.14
CA PRO A 366 12.24 24.46 24.42
C PRO A 366 13.68 24.12 24.00
N ARG A 367 14.07 22.84 24.08
CA ARG A 367 15.32 22.31 23.57
C ARG A 367 15.02 21.38 22.39
N PRO A 368 15.35 21.76 21.15
CA PRO A 368 15.13 20.91 19.99
C PRO A 368 16.14 19.76 19.95
N ILE A 369 15.81 18.73 19.18
CA ILE A 369 16.75 17.71 18.74
C ILE A 369 17.29 18.16 17.36
N LYS A 370 18.56 18.53 17.31
CA LYS A 370 19.22 19.08 16.10
C LYS A 370 19.71 17.95 15.19
N SER A 371 20.06 16.82 15.80
CA SER A 371 20.53 15.63 15.08
C SER A 371 19.37 14.92 14.37
N ASN A 372 19.73 14.02 13.46
CA ASN A 372 18.80 13.17 12.71
C ASN A 372 19.19 11.69 12.85
N PHE A 373 18.35 10.77 12.36
CA PHE A 373 18.65 9.34 12.49
C PHE A 373 19.87 8.89 11.67
N ARG A 374 20.24 9.62 10.59
CA ARG A 374 21.45 9.31 9.82
C ARG A 374 22.72 9.64 10.60
N GLU A 375 22.75 10.79 11.29
CA GLU A 375 23.89 11.27 12.08
C GLU A 375 23.99 10.55 13.43
N GLY A 376 22.87 10.01 13.92
CA GLY A 376 22.75 9.46 15.26
C GLY A 376 22.26 10.53 16.24
N LEU A 377 21.65 10.09 17.35
CA LEU A 377 21.15 10.97 18.41
C LEU A 377 22.10 10.92 19.60
N GLU A 378 22.37 12.07 20.21
CA GLU A 378 23.07 12.09 21.49
C GLU A 378 22.20 11.48 22.61
N THR A 379 22.83 11.00 23.69
CA THR A 379 22.11 10.37 24.81
C THR A 379 21.01 11.26 25.38
N LEU A 380 21.27 12.57 25.52
CA LEU A 380 20.29 13.53 26.02
C LEU A 380 19.14 13.75 25.04
N GLU A 381 19.44 13.89 23.75
CA GLU A 381 18.44 14.04 22.69
C GLU A 381 17.54 12.79 22.61
N TYR A 382 18.12 11.60 22.72
CA TYR A 382 17.37 10.35 22.76
C TYR A 382 16.47 10.29 23.99
N PHE A 383 17.00 10.65 25.17
CA PHE A 383 16.22 10.68 26.41
C PHE A 383 15.02 11.63 26.30
N ILE A 384 15.21 12.84 25.78
CA ILE A 384 14.15 13.84 25.56
C ILE A 384 13.05 13.31 24.62
N ALA A 385 13.40 12.47 23.64
CA ALA A 385 12.44 11.87 22.72
C ALA A 385 11.57 10.76 23.33
N THR A 386 12.04 10.09 24.39
CA THR A 386 11.37 8.89 24.93
C THR A 386 9.98 9.12 25.53
N PRO A 387 9.68 10.21 26.27
CA PRO A 387 8.39 10.35 26.93
C PRO A 387 7.24 10.50 25.93
N GLY A 388 7.48 11.25 24.83
CA GLY A 388 6.52 11.42 23.75
C GLY A 388 6.23 10.11 23.02
N ALA A 389 7.28 9.34 22.70
CA ALA A 389 7.12 8.03 22.06
C ALA A 389 6.36 7.04 22.96
N ARG A 390 6.69 6.99 24.26
CA ARG A 390 5.99 6.14 25.24
C ARG A 390 4.52 6.53 25.36
N LYS A 391 4.22 7.83 25.47
CA LYS A 391 2.83 8.30 25.54
C LYS A 391 2.02 7.87 24.32
N GLY A 392 2.56 8.03 23.11
CA GLY A 392 1.89 7.60 21.89
C GLY A 392 1.57 6.10 21.86
N LEU A 393 2.50 5.25 22.32
CA LEU A 393 2.28 3.81 22.42
C LEU A 393 1.20 3.45 23.45
N VAL A 394 1.25 4.09 24.64
CA VAL A 394 0.26 3.88 25.70
C VAL A 394 -1.13 4.35 25.26
N ASP A 395 -1.23 5.53 24.64
CA ASP A 395 -2.50 6.08 24.15
C ASP A 395 -3.11 5.17 23.07
N THR A 396 -2.29 4.59 22.19
CA THR A 396 -2.75 3.64 21.16
C THR A 396 -3.36 2.39 21.80
N ALA A 397 -2.70 1.84 22.82
CA ALA A 397 -3.20 0.67 23.53
C ALA A 397 -4.52 0.96 24.28
N LEU A 398 -4.60 2.10 24.98
CA LEU A 398 -5.78 2.48 25.77
C LEU A 398 -7.01 2.81 24.89
N ARG A 399 -6.82 3.58 23.81
CA ARG A 399 -7.93 4.03 22.93
C ARG A 399 -8.59 2.92 22.11
N THR A 400 -7.96 1.76 22.02
CA THR A 400 -8.50 0.61 21.31
C THR A 400 -9.81 0.14 21.95
N ALA A 401 -9.90 0.16 23.29
CA ALA A 401 -11.12 -0.20 24.01
C ALA A 401 -12.26 0.81 23.81
N ASP A 402 -11.95 2.10 23.88
CA ASP A 402 -12.94 3.18 23.75
C ASP A 402 -13.61 3.20 22.37
N SER A 403 -12.82 2.95 21.31
CA SER A 403 -13.32 2.92 19.93
C SER A 403 -14.32 1.78 19.71
N GLY A 404 -14.03 0.59 20.26
CA GLY A 404 -14.95 -0.55 20.23
C GLY A 404 -16.22 -0.29 21.03
N TYR A 405 -16.09 0.35 22.20
CA TYR A 405 -17.21 0.70 23.05
C TYR A 405 -18.17 1.69 22.38
N LEU A 406 -17.64 2.73 21.73
CA LEU A 406 -18.46 3.69 20.98
C LEU A 406 -19.20 3.00 19.83
N THR A 407 -18.52 2.14 19.08
CA THR A 407 -19.13 1.39 17.97
C THR A 407 -20.29 0.51 18.45
N ARG A 408 -20.13 -0.15 19.60
CA ARG A 408 -21.22 -0.92 20.23
C ARG A 408 -22.40 -0.03 20.61
N ARG A 409 -22.16 1.09 21.28
CA ARG A 409 -23.23 2.04 21.65
C ARG A 409 -24.00 2.55 20.44
N LEU A 410 -23.32 2.80 19.32
CA LEU A 410 -23.98 3.23 18.07
C LEU A 410 -24.80 2.12 17.40
N HIS A 411 -24.48 0.84 17.64
CA HIS A 411 -25.27 -0.29 17.15
C HIS A 411 -26.45 -0.65 18.04
N ASP A 412 -26.35 -0.36 19.35
CA ASP A 412 -27.39 -0.69 20.33
C ASP A 412 -28.55 0.35 20.35
N VAL A 413 -28.33 1.56 19.80
CA VAL A 413 -29.34 2.64 19.63
C VAL A 413 -30.02 2.49 18.28
#